data_AF-A0A822EWZ1-F1
#
_entry.id   AF-A0A822EWZ1-F1
#
_cell.length_a   1.000
_cell.length_b   1.000
_cell.length_c   1.000
_cell.angle_alpha   90.00
_cell.angle_beta   90.00
_cell.angle_gamma   90.00
#
_symmetry.space_group_name_H-M   'P 1'
#
loop_
_entity.id
_entity.type
_entity.pdbx_description
1 polymer ?
#
loop_
_entity_poly.entity_id
_entity_poly.type
_entity_poly.pdbx_seq_one_letter_code
_entity_poly.pdbx_strand_id
1 'polypeptide(L)'
;KYNFINTFNQLSDSLSKIPLKDVNVLLVEQTTYRYPNIKIATYVSQLQQIRAIFNTILHCHLLSKHSVYHISGRDIALHFGLFIGNEQSSAEFFLTNLIFNNTENNKMISLDIDHQLKINYHQTIKGQREPMAQCLLRALAFLQCVNEKKYTSSHSK
;
A
#
# COMPACT_ATOMS: atom_id res chain seq x y z
N LYS A 1 20.71 7.09 -17.12
CA LYS A 1 21.41 5.82 -16.80
C LYS A 1 21.00 5.39 -15.41
N TYR A 2 20.67 4.12 -15.20
CA TYR A 2 20.36 3.60 -13.86
C TYR A 2 21.63 3.54 -13.01
N ASN A 3 21.59 4.03 -11.77
CA ASN A 3 22.72 3.99 -10.83
C ASN A 3 22.28 3.21 -9.58
N PHE A 4 22.70 1.96 -9.53
CA PHE A 4 22.37 1.02 -8.46
C PHE A 4 22.70 1.56 -7.06
N ILE A 5 23.92 2.09 -6.86
CA ILE A 5 24.39 2.56 -5.54
C ILE A 5 23.54 3.71 -5.06
N ASN A 6 23.25 4.67 -5.94
CA ASN A 6 22.40 5.81 -5.58
C ASN A 6 20.96 5.36 -5.23
N THR A 7 20.40 4.44 -6.02
CA THR A 7 19.06 3.88 -5.75
C THR A 7 19.04 3.09 -4.43
N PHE A 8 20.07 2.30 -4.13
CA PHE A 8 20.20 1.56 -2.88
C PHE A 8 20.24 2.50 -1.68
N ASN A 9 21.10 3.53 -1.72
CA ASN A 9 21.23 4.49 -0.63
C ASN A 9 19.92 5.24 -0.39
N GLN A 10 19.26 5.72 -1.46
CA GLN A 10 17.96 6.39 -1.34
C GLN A 10 16.88 5.51 -0.71
N LEU A 11 16.79 4.23 -1.11
CA LEU A 11 15.83 3.29 -0.52
C LEU A 11 16.15 2.97 0.94
N SER A 12 17.43 2.78 1.26
CA SER A 12 17.90 2.54 2.63
C SER A 12 17.58 3.74 3.54
N ASP A 13 17.82 4.97 3.06
CA ASP A 13 17.52 6.21 3.78
C ASP A 13 16.01 6.45 3.95
N SER A 14 15.19 5.98 3.01
CA SER A 14 13.74 6.03 3.14
C SER A 14 13.22 5.01 4.16
N LEU A 15 13.77 3.79 4.15
CA LEU A 15 13.38 2.73 5.07
C LEU A 15 13.79 3.03 6.51
N SER A 16 14.93 3.70 6.74
CA SER A 16 15.39 4.07 8.08
C SER A 16 14.47 5.08 8.80
N LYS A 17 13.63 5.81 8.04
CA LYS A 17 12.64 6.76 8.58
C LYS A 17 11.35 6.09 9.04
N ILE A 18 11.15 4.83 8.69
CA ILE A 18 9.95 4.10 9.10
C ILE A 18 10.10 3.76 10.60
N PRO A 19 9.10 4.09 11.45
CA PRO A 19 9.15 3.77 12.88
C PRO A 19 8.91 2.28 13.10
N LEU A 20 9.93 1.45 12.87
CA LEU A 20 9.84 -0.01 12.90
C LEU A 20 9.67 -0.61 14.30
N LYS A 21 9.97 0.16 15.36
CA LYS A 21 9.97 -0.32 16.75
C LYS A 21 8.62 -0.93 17.17
N ASP A 22 7.52 -0.39 16.65
CA ASP A 22 6.15 -0.77 17.03
C ASP A 22 5.38 -1.47 15.89
N VAL A 23 6.08 -1.86 14.82
CA VAL A 23 5.48 -2.47 13.63
C VAL A 23 5.75 -3.96 13.64
N ASN A 24 4.73 -4.82 13.75
CA ASN A 24 4.92 -6.28 13.66
C ASN A 24 4.78 -6.81 12.23
N VAL A 25 4.05 -6.08 11.39
CA VAL A 25 3.66 -6.50 10.05
C VAL A 25 3.99 -5.41 9.03
N LEU A 26 4.70 -5.77 7.98
CA LEU A 26 4.99 -4.92 6.84
C LEU A 26 4.24 -5.43 5.61
N LEU A 27 3.46 -4.56 4.98
CA LEU A 27 2.70 -4.89 3.78
C LEU A 27 3.36 -4.24 2.58
N VAL A 28 3.72 -5.06 1.60
CA VAL A 28 4.39 -4.62 0.38
C VAL A 28 3.50 -4.90 -0.81
N GLU A 29 3.40 -3.94 -1.71
CA GLU A 29 2.67 -4.14 -2.95
C GLU A 29 3.32 -5.21 -3.83
N GLN A 30 2.51 -6.16 -4.28
CA GLN A 30 2.84 -7.06 -5.36
C GLN A 30 2.40 -6.45 -6.69
N THR A 31 3.30 -5.71 -7.34
CA THR A 31 3.10 -5.22 -8.71
C THR A 31 3.58 -6.25 -9.72
N THR A 32 2.70 -6.70 -10.61
CA THR A 32 3.11 -7.45 -11.80
C THR A 32 3.27 -6.49 -12.96
N TYR A 33 4.49 -6.01 -13.19
CA TYR A 33 4.78 -5.26 -14.40
C TYR A 33 4.80 -6.21 -15.59
N ARG A 34 3.81 -6.07 -16.49
CA ARG A 34 3.81 -6.80 -17.77
C ARG A 34 4.65 -6.04 -18.79
N TYR A 35 5.16 -6.73 -19.80
CA TYR A 35 5.84 -6.15 -20.96
C TYR A 35 4.86 -6.05 -22.14
N PRO A 36 3.91 -5.09 -22.16
CA PRO A 36 2.98 -4.97 -23.28
C PRO A 36 3.70 -4.52 -24.58
N ASN A 37 4.84 -3.82 -24.47
CA ASN A 37 5.69 -3.50 -25.62
C ASN A 37 7.13 -3.14 -25.22
N ILE A 38 8.02 -3.05 -26.21
CA ILE A 38 9.46 -2.76 -26.02
C ILE A 38 9.72 -1.32 -25.53
N LYS A 39 8.81 -0.38 -25.80
CA LYS A 39 8.97 1.04 -25.41
C LYS A 39 8.93 1.23 -23.89
N ILE A 40 8.22 0.36 -23.19
CA ILE A 40 8.06 0.43 -21.73
C ILE A 40 9.02 -0.57 -21.03
N ALA A 41 9.75 -1.41 -21.78
CA ALA A 41 10.61 -2.45 -21.24
C ALA A 41 11.73 -1.91 -20.34
N THR A 42 12.38 -0.81 -20.73
CA THR A 42 13.44 -0.17 -19.94
C THR A 42 12.89 0.36 -18.61
N TYR A 43 11.70 0.96 -18.63
CA TYR A 43 11.03 1.48 -17.44
C TYR A 43 10.61 0.34 -16.49
N VAL A 44 10.02 -0.73 -17.03
CA VAL A 44 9.66 -1.93 -16.26
C VAL A 44 10.89 -2.58 -15.64
N SER A 45 12.00 -2.69 -16.39
CA SER A 45 13.25 -3.26 -15.88
C SER A 45 13.80 -2.45 -14.70
N GLN A 46 13.78 -1.11 -14.79
CA GLN A 46 14.17 -0.24 -13.67
C GLN A 46 13.29 -0.43 -12.44
N LEU A 47 11.97 -0.55 -12.60
CA LEU A 47 11.05 -0.80 -11.49
C LEU A 47 11.28 -2.17 -10.84
N GLN A 48 11.58 -3.20 -11.64
CA GLN A 48 11.94 -4.51 -11.12
C GLN A 48 13.26 -4.48 -10.34
N GLN A 49 14.25 -3.72 -10.79
CA GLN A 49 15.52 -3.55 -10.07
C GLN A 49 15.33 -2.81 -8.74
N ILE A 50 14.56 -1.71 -8.74
CA ILE A 50 14.18 -0.98 -7.51
C ILE A 50 13.50 -1.92 -6.52
N ARG A 51 12.55 -2.74 -7.01
CA ARG A 51 11.85 -3.72 -6.18
C ARG A 51 12.76 -4.81 -5.63
N ALA A 52 13.70 -5.31 -6.43
CA ALA A 52 14.66 -6.31 -5.98
C ALA A 52 15.56 -5.76 -4.87
N ILE A 53 16.04 -4.52 -5.01
CA ILE A 53 16.81 -3.84 -3.95
C ILE A 53 15.96 -3.68 -2.70
N PHE A 54 14.75 -3.15 -2.84
CA PHE A 54 13.84 -2.95 -1.72
C PHE A 54 13.58 -4.25 -0.95
N ASN A 55 13.25 -5.34 -1.66
CA ASN A 55 13.05 -6.65 -1.05
C ASN A 55 14.33 -7.18 -0.39
N THR A 56 15.51 -6.95 -0.97
CA THR A 56 16.79 -7.35 -0.36
C THR A 56 17.01 -6.63 0.96
N ILE A 57 16.80 -5.30 1.01
CA ILE A 57 16.94 -4.52 2.24
C ILE A 57 15.93 -5.01 3.30
N LEU A 58 14.67 -5.21 2.91
CA LEU A 58 13.64 -5.77 3.81
C LEU A 58 14.06 -7.15 4.36
N HIS A 59 14.55 -8.04 3.51
CA HIS A 59 14.95 -9.40 3.90
C HIS A 59 16.17 -9.39 4.84
N CYS A 60 17.21 -8.62 4.50
CA CYS A 60 18.45 -8.58 5.26
C CYS A 60 18.31 -7.87 6.61
N HIS A 61 17.44 -6.86 6.71
CA HIS A 61 17.37 -6.01 7.91
C HIS A 61 16.10 -6.18 8.75
N LEU A 62 14.98 -6.60 8.16
CA LEU A 62 13.67 -6.53 8.83
C LEU A 62 13.01 -7.88 9.10
N LEU A 63 13.31 -8.94 8.34
CA LEU A 63 12.63 -10.23 8.51
C LEU A 63 12.92 -10.96 9.82
N SER A 64 14.06 -10.68 10.47
CA SER A 64 14.35 -11.29 11.78
C SER A 64 13.43 -10.76 12.88
N LYS A 65 12.72 -9.66 12.65
CA LYS A 65 11.87 -8.97 13.64
C LYS A 65 10.43 -8.74 13.19
N HIS A 66 10.15 -8.81 11.89
CA HIS A 66 8.86 -8.40 11.31
C HIS A 66 8.34 -9.44 10.31
N SER A 67 7.01 -9.59 10.26
CA SER A 67 6.34 -10.39 9.22
C SER A 67 6.10 -9.54 7.97
N VAL A 68 6.64 -9.94 6.83
CA VAL A 68 6.46 -9.22 5.55
C VAL A 68 5.45 -9.98 4.68
N TYR A 69 4.39 -9.30 4.24
CA TYR A 69 3.40 -9.85 3.30
C TYR A 69 3.39 -9.07 2.00
N HIS A 70 3.30 -9.80 0.89
CA HIS A 70 3.09 -9.21 -0.43
C HIS A 70 1.61 -9.28 -0.79
N ILE A 71 1.02 -8.14 -1.14
CA ILE A 71 -0.43 -8.04 -1.44
C ILE A 71 -0.63 -7.40 -2.81
N SER A 72 -1.42 -8.04 -3.67
CA SER A 72 -1.82 -7.56 -4.99
C SER A 72 -2.62 -6.26 -4.91
N GLY A 73 -2.21 -5.22 -5.63
CA GLY A 73 -2.95 -3.95 -5.69
C GLY A 73 -4.33 -4.11 -6.34
N ARG A 74 -4.44 -5.04 -7.29
CA ARG A 74 -5.71 -5.41 -7.92
C ARG A 74 -6.69 -6.00 -6.91
N ASP A 75 -6.22 -6.86 -6.01
CA ASP A 75 -7.09 -7.53 -5.04
C ASP A 75 -7.61 -6.52 -4.02
N ILE A 76 -6.76 -5.56 -3.61
CA ILE A 76 -7.18 -4.42 -2.79
C ILE A 76 -8.25 -3.59 -3.51
N ALA A 77 -8.03 -3.28 -4.79
CA ALA A 77 -9.00 -2.51 -5.57
C ALA A 77 -10.32 -3.25 -5.78
N LEU A 78 -10.30 -4.58 -5.95
CA LEU A 78 -11.52 -5.40 -6.00
C LEU A 78 -12.24 -5.43 -4.64
N HIS A 79 -11.49 -5.58 -3.55
CA HIS A 79 -12.02 -5.59 -2.17
C HIS A 79 -12.81 -4.33 -1.84
N PHE A 80 -12.33 -3.16 -2.27
CA PHE A 80 -13.02 -1.87 -2.08
C PHE A 80 -13.92 -1.46 -3.25
N GLY A 81 -14.16 -2.32 -4.24
CA GLY A 81 -15.03 -2.02 -5.37
C GLY A 81 -14.55 -0.82 -6.21
N LEU A 82 -13.24 -0.61 -6.32
CA LEU A 82 -12.65 0.53 -7.05
C LEU A 82 -12.68 0.35 -8.58
N PHE A 83 -13.11 -0.79 -9.10
CA PHE A 83 -13.18 -1.00 -10.55
C PHE A 83 -14.49 -0.46 -11.13
N ILE A 84 -14.37 0.35 -12.18
CA ILE A 84 -15.49 0.72 -13.06
C ILE A 84 -15.23 0.04 -14.40
N GLY A 85 -15.94 -1.05 -14.66
CA GLY A 85 -15.63 -1.94 -15.78
C GLY A 85 -14.26 -2.58 -15.62
N ASN A 86 -13.35 -2.34 -16.57
CA ASN A 86 -11.97 -2.86 -16.55
C ASN A 86 -10.94 -1.84 -16.04
N GLU A 87 -11.37 -0.63 -15.68
CA GLU A 87 -10.48 0.44 -15.22
C GLU A 87 -10.55 0.58 -13.71
N GLN A 88 -9.39 0.73 -13.09
CA GLN A 88 -9.29 1.00 -11.66
C GLN A 88 -9.47 2.50 -11.41
N SER A 89 -10.43 2.84 -10.56
CA SER A 89 -10.67 4.20 -10.08
C SER A 89 -9.59 4.63 -9.09
N SER A 90 -9.45 5.95 -8.93
CA SER A 90 -8.47 6.55 -8.00
C SER A 90 -8.74 6.17 -6.54
N ALA A 91 -7.71 5.65 -5.88
CA ALA A 91 -7.73 5.39 -4.44
C ALA A 91 -7.83 6.70 -3.64
N GLU A 92 -7.23 7.79 -4.13
CA GLU A 92 -7.33 9.11 -3.51
C GLU A 92 -8.79 9.58 -3.42
N PHE A 93 -9.57 9.43 -4.50
CA PHE A 93 -10.97 9.84 -4.50
C PHE A 93 -11.79 9.04 -3.48
N PHE A 94 -11.62 7.72 -3.46
CA PHE A 94 -12.30 6.84 -2.51
C PHE A 94 -11.94 7.20 -1.06
N LEU A 95 -10.64 7.34 -0.77
CA LEU A 95 -10.18 7.65 0.58
C LEU A 95 -10.63 9.04 1.03
N THR A 96 -10.63 10.03 0.15
CA THR A 96 -11.12 11.38 0.48
C THR A 96 -12.60 11.34 0.88
N ASN A 97 -13.43 10.58 0.15
CA ASN A 97 -14.83 10.39 0.53
C ASN A 97 -14.97 9.68 1.87
N LEU A 98 -14.12 8.70 2.14
CA LEU A 98 -14.15 7.94 3.39
C LEU A 98 -13.71 8.77 4.60
N ILE A 99 -12.69 9.63 4.46
CA ILE A 99 -12.15 10.48 5.54
C ILE A 99 -13.07 11.66 5.86
N PHE A 100 -13.65 12.30 4.84
CA PHE A 100 -14.32 13.60 4.97
C PHE A 100 -15.84 13.54 4.82
N ASN A 101 -16.38 12.64 3.99
CA ASN A 101 -17.79 12.65 3.65
C ASN A 101 -18.61 11.62 4.42
N ASN A 102 -17.96 10.69 5.14
CA ASN A 102 -18.56 9.72 6.07
C ASN A 102 -19.93 9.20 5.58
N THR A 103 -20.01 8.85 4.29
CA THR A 103 -21.29 8.56 3.64
C THR A 103 -21.83 7.25 4.17
N GLU A 104 -23.13 7.19 4.44
CA GLU A 104 -23.80 6.02 5.04
C GLU A 104 -23.60 4.70 4.26
N ASN A 105 -23.15 4.74 3.01
CA ASN A 105 -22.81 3.58 2.20
C ASN A 105 -21.46 2.92 2.57
N ASN A 106 -20.59 3.59 3.32
CA ASN A 106 -19.27 3.08 3.72
C ASN A 106 -19.23 2.63 5.19
N LYS A 107 -20.38 2.33 5.80
CA LYS A 107 -20.55 1.91 7.22
C LYS A 107 -19.69 0.71 7.67
N MET A 108 -19.00 0.00 6.78
CA MET A 108 -18.06 -1.09 7.11
C MET A 108 -16.65 -0.62 7.52
N ILE A 109 -16.28 0.64 7.30
CA ILE A 109 -14.91 1.13 7.58
C ILE A 109 -14.99 2.36 8.48
N SER A 110 -14.80 2.16 9.79
CA SER A 110 -14.60 3.25 10.72
C SER A 110 -13.12 3.62 10.75
N LEU A 111 -12.79 4.84 10.31
CA LEU A 111 -11.47 5.43 10.43
C LEU A 111 -11.51 6.59 11.42
N ASP A 112 -10.87 6.40 12.57
CA ASP A 112 -10.53 7.50 13.47
C ASP A 112 -9.15 8.02 13.11
N ILE A 113 -9.12 9.17 12.43
CA ILE A 113 -7.89 9.83 11.99
C ILE A 113 -7.80 11.17 12.70
N ASP A 114 -6.66 11.42 13.32
CA ASP A 114 -6.36 12.71 13.94
C ASP A 114 -6.60 13.88 12.96
N HIS A 115 -7.21 14.94 13.48
CA HIS A 115 -7.62 16.09 12.67
C HIS A 115 -6.44 16.74 11.92
N GLN A 116 -5.27 16.81 12.55
CA GLN A 116 -4.07 17.37 11.92
C GLN A 116 -3.59 16.49 10.74
N LEU A 117 -3.70 15.17 10.86
CA LEU A 117 -3.37 14.25 9.76
C LEU A 117 -4.35 14.40 8.59
N LYS A 118 -5.64 14.66 8.85
CA LYS A 118 -6.62 14.97 7.79
C LYS A 118 -6.24 16.24 7.04
N ILE A 119 -5.86 17.30 7.75
CA ILE A 119 -5.38 18.57 7.15
C ILE A 119 -4.14 18.31 6.29
N ASN A 120 -3.14 17.61 6.85
CA ASN A 120 -1.88 17.31 6.15
C ASN A 120 -2.13 16.53 4.86
N TYR A 121 -3.03 15.54 4.89
CA TYR A 121 -3.43 14.79 3.70
C TYR A 121 -4.06 15.70 2.63
N HIS A 122 -4.96 16.60 3.02
CA HIS A 122 -5.61 17.53 2.07
C HIS A 122 -4.60 18.52 1.44
N GLN A 123 -3.61 18.97 2.20
CA GLN A 123 -2.57 19.90 1.76
C GLN A 123 -1.45 19.22 0.93
N THR A 124 -1.41 17.89 0.89
CA THR A 124 -0.40 17.15 0.13
C THR A 124 -0.52 17.41 -1.37
N ILE A 125 0.63 17.58 -2.04
CA ILE A 125 0.70 17.89 -3.47
C ILE A 125 -0.04 16.81 -4.29
N LYS A 126 -0.81 17.27 -5.29
CA LYS A 126 -1.52 16.39 -6.23
C LYS A 126 -0.51 15.46 -6.92
N GLY A 127 -0.71 14.15 -6.79
CA GLY A 127 0.22 13.11 -7.28
C GLY A 127 0.95 12.33 -6.17
N GLN A 128 1.09 12.89 -4.97
CA GLN A 128 1.58 12.14 -3.79
C GLN A 128 0.44 11.48 -3.00
N ARG A 129 -0.78 12.01 -3.13
CA ARG A 129 -1.96 11.49 -2.45
C ARG A 129 -2.39 10.09 -2.89
N GLU A 130 -2.30 9.78 -4.18
CA GLU A 130 -2.68 8.46 -4.71
C GLU A 130 -1.82 7.32 -4.11
N PRO A 131 -0.47 7.37 -4.11
CA PRO A 131 0.34 6.37 -3.41
C PRO A 131 0.05 6.28 -1.90
N MET A 132 -0.17 7.41 -1.23
CA MET A 132 -0.53 7.43 0.19
C MET A 132 -1.86 6.73 0.44
N ALA A 133 -2.86 7.00 -0.40
CA ALA A 133 -4.17 6.38 -0.32
C ALA A 133 -4.10 4.87 -0.56
N GLN A 134 -3.33 4.42 -1.55
CA GLN A 134 -3.11 3.01 -1.83
C GLN A 134 -2.42 2.28 -0.66
N CYS A 135 -1.45 2.91 0.01
CA CYS A 135 -0.84 2.37 1.23
C CYS A 135 -1.85 2.20 2.36
N LEU A 136 -2.70 3.21 2.61
CA LEU A 136 -3.71 3.14 3.66
C LEU A 136 -4.80 2.10 3.36
N LEU A 137 -5.31 2.04 2.12
CA LEU A 137 -6.29 1.02 1.73
C LEU A 137 -5.73 -0.40 1.89
N ARG A 138 -4.46 -0.62 1.55
CA ARG A 138 -3.82 -1.92 1.75
C ARG A 138 -3.74 -2.31 3.23
N ALA A 139 -3.41 -1.37 4.11
CA ALA A 139 -3.44 -1.61 5.56
C ALA A 139 -4.86 -1.92 6.06
N LEU A 140 -5.87 -1.19 5.59
CA LEU A 140 -7.26 -1.39 5.98
C LEU A 140 -7.80 -2.75 5.55
N ALA A 141 -7.56 -3.14 4.29
CA ALA A 141 -7.98 -4.44 3.79
C ALA A 141 -7.35 -5.58 4.60
N PHE A 142 -6.05 -5.48 4.91
CA PHE A 142 -5.38 -6.47 5.73
C PHE A 142 -6.01 -6.59 7.12
N LEU A 143 -6.27 -5.46 7.79
CA LEU A 143 -6.91 -5.44 9.11
C LEU A 143 -8.33 -6.03 9.08
N GLN A 144 -9.12 -5.72 8.04
CA GLN A 144 -10.44 -6.32 7.86
C GLN A 144 -10.36 -7.84 7.69
N CYS A 145 -9.49 -8.33 6.81
CA CYS A 145 -9.31 -9.78 6.61
C CYS A 145 -8.85 -10.51 7.89
N VAL A 146 -7.98 -9.89 8.70
CA VAL A 146 -7.53 -10.49 9.97
C VAL A 146 -8.64 -10.49 11.02
N ASN A 147 -9.45 -9.43 11.08
CA ASN A 147 -10.57 -9.34 12.01
C ASN A 147 -11.71 -10.31 11.65
N GLU A 148 -12.06 -10.43 10.36
CA GLU A 148 -13.08 -11.37 9.88
C GLU A 148 -12.71 -12.83 10.18
N LYS A 149 -11.42 -13.20 10.10
CA LYS A 149 -10.94 -14.54 10.47
C LYS A 149 -11.13 -14.88 11.96
N LYS A 150 -11.24 -13.89 12.86
CA LYS A 150 -11.56 -14.15 14.28
C LYS A 150 -13.04 -14.50 14.51
N TYR A 151 -13.93 -14.10 13.60
CA TYR A 151 -15.36 -14.35 13.71
C TYR A 151 -15.80 -15.72 13.18
N THR A 152 -15.02 -16.34 12.29
CA THR A 152 -15.33 -17.69 11.79
C THR A 152 -14.85 -18.80 12.71
N SER A 153 -13.94 -18.53 13.66
CA SER A 153 -13.48 -19.52 14.66
C SER A 153 -14.32 -19.58 15.94
N SER A 154 -15.31 -18.71 16.11
CA SER A 154 -16.14 -18.63 17.34
C SER A 154 -17.52 -19.27 17.21
N HIS A 155 -17.87 -19.85 16.05
CA HIS A 155 -19.19 -20.46 15.80
C HIS A 155 -19.18 -21.91 15.29
N SER A 156 -18.09 -22.65 15.46
CA SER A 156 -18.12 -24.13 15.42
C SER A 156 -18.10 -24.68 16.85
N LYS A 157 -19.27 -24.75 17.47
CA LYS A 157 -19.56 -25.71 18.55
C LYS A 157 -20.52 -26.74 18.00
#